data_AF-A0A9N8EHJ7-F1
#
_entry.id   AF-A0A9N8EHJ7-F1
#
_cell.length_a   1.000
_cell.length_b   1.000
_cell.length_c   1.000
_cell.angle_alpha   90.00
_cell.angle_beta   90.00
_cell.angle_gamma   90.00
#
_symmetry.space_group_name_H-M   'P 1'
#
loop_
_entity.id
_entity.type
_entity.pdbx_description
1 polymer ?
#
loop_
_entity_poly.entity_id
_entity_poly.type
_entity_poly.pdbx_seq_one_letter_code
_entity_poly.pdbx_strand_id
1 'polypeptide(L)'
;MEAPAAAPAAAPAAAAPAAPAARRIVPLFIVVDENMDQRTIDELIRVAALNDAPPDITLVVQQTEYDLALAIREAVRADDRIRYLTDFECVQFAISSVHNEPMESLCERVYQMQCFKDEYKLNDSSQQGRQLIEDFTLQHPGFLLAVEYLETSRNYISVRDLAAFDPCIIKTAEQWRIFLGGFFYVLQSLNPNIMSMRHGMSSMTECLGASFANYDSHVYDRLLHELLRSYPKNSRESFFLNSNSVANFLLSLWKPFLPEKVVRGFQLGHKVDGHEGESIRQLYQQPSPEASRQKLIHKANVFLHLRYYNQTIFSLDHCIRV
;
A
#
# COMPACT_ATOMS: atom_id res chain seq x y z
N MET A 1 62.49 33.68 -32.41
CA MET A 1 61.18 33.81 -31.71
C MET A 1 60.12 33.25 -32.64
N GLU A 2 59.89 31.96 -32.55
CA GLU A 2 58.85 31.26 -33.32
C GLU A 2 57.55 31.26 -32.51
N ALA A 3 56.45 31.57 -33.17
CA ALA A 3 55.12 31.64 -32.57
C ALA A 3 54.57 30.23 -32.29
N PRO A 4 53.88 30.00 -31.16
CA PRO A 4 53.32 28.70 -30.85
C PRO A 4 52.11 28.37 -31.73
N ALA A 5 52.09 27.16 -32.27
CA ALA A 5 51.03 26.63 -33.13
C ALA A 5 49.71 26.48 -32.35
N ALA A 6 48.61 26.94 -32.98
CA ALA A 6 47.26 26.83 -32.45
C ALA A 6 46.77 25.37 -32.47
N ALA A 7 46.16 24.93 -31.38
CA ALA A 7 45.54 23.61 -31.26
C ALA A 7 44.25 23.52 -32.11
N PRO A 8 43.96 22.37 -32.75
CA PRO A 8 42.77 22.19 -33.56
C PRO A 8 41.50 22.10 -32.71
N ALA A 9 40.42 22.71 -33.22
CA ALA A 9 39.09 22.74 -32.61
C ALA A 9 38.46 21.33 -32.56
N ALA A 10 37.90 20.99 -31.39
CA ALA A 10 37.19 19.73 -31.18
C ALA A 10 35.85 19.73 -31.94
N ALA A 11 35.56 18.61 -32.62
CA ALA A 11 34.30 18.39 -33.32
C ALA A 11 33.13 18.19 -32.34
N PRO A 12 31.91 18.66 -32.66
CA PRO A 12 30.74 18.47 -31.82
C PRO A 12 30.29 17.00 -31.78
N ALA A 13 29.97 16.53 -30.58
CA ALA A 13 29.49 15.17 -30.34
C ALA A 13 28.13 14.93 -31.02
N ALA A 14 28.02 13.82 -31.74
CA ALA A 14 26.79 13.39 -32.39
C ALA A 14 25.71 13.05 -31.35
N ALA A 15 24.49 13.55 -31.56
CA ALA A 15 23.34 13.26 -30.72
C ALA A 15 22.98 11.76 -30.79
N ALA A 16 22.80 11.14 -29.62
CA ALA A 16 22.35 9.76 -29.51
C ALA A 16 20.92 9.60 -30.07
N PRO A 17 20.62 8.51 -30.80
CA PRO A 17 19.29 8.27 -31.35
C PRO A 17 18.26 8.06 -30.23
N ALA A 18 17.08 8.66 -30.42
CA ALA A 18 15.93 8.50 -29.53
C ALA A 18 15.52 7.02 -29.40
N ALA A 19 15.33 6.57 -28.16
CA ALA A 19 14.87 5.22 -27.88
C ALA A 19 13.46 4.99 -28.49
N PRO A 20 13.22 3.86 -29.18
CA PRO A 20 11.94 3.58 -29.80
C PRO A 20 10.85 3.40 -28.75
N ALA A 21 9.67 3.93 -29.04
CA ALA A 21 8.47 3.82 -28.24
C ALA A 21 8.07 2.35 -28.05
N ALA A 22 8.29 1.82 -26.84
CA ALA A 22 7.76 0.53 -26.46
C ALA A 22 6.28 0.68 -26.10
N ARG A 23 5.38 0.06 -26.89
CA ARG A 23 4.06 -0.38 -26.42
C ARG A 23 3.38 -1.32 -27.42
N ARG A 24 3.32 -2.60 -27.04
CA ARG A 24 2.06 -3.36 -26.85
C ARG A 24 2.40 -4.67 -26.16
N ILE A 25 2.23 -4.70 -24.84
CA ILE A 25 2.17 -5.94 -24.07
C ILE A 25 0.69 -6.30 -23.96
N VAL A 26 0.35 -7.49 -24.45
CA VAL A 26 -0.91 -8.20 -24.21
C VAL A 26 -0.65 -9.07 -22.97
N PRO A 27 -1.47 -8.99 -21.90
CA PRO A 27 -2.48 -10.05 -21.72
C PRO A 27 -3.74 -9.61 -20.95
N LEU A 28 -4.83 -10.36 -21.12
CA LEU A 28 -5.96 -10.35 -20.18
C LEU A 28 -6.59 -11.74 -20.20
N PHE A 29 -6.43 -12.52 -19.14
CA PHE A 29 -7.24 -13.71 -18.90
C PHE A 29 -8.02 -13.49 -17.61
N ILE A 30 -9.25 -13.01 -17.78
CA ILE A 30 -10.26 -13.03 -16.72
C ILE A 30 -10.82 -14.44 -16.73
N VAL A 31 -10.59 -15.19 -15.66
CA VAL A 31 -11.38 -16.40 -15.40
C VAL A 31 -12.73 -15.89 -14.93
N VAL A 32 -13.72 -15.96 -15.82
CA VAL A 32 -15.11 -15.57 -15.59
C VAL A 32 -15.79 -16.70 -14.84
N ASP A 33 -16.33 -16.41 -13.65
CA ASP A 33 -17.30 -17.28 -12.97
C ASP A 33 -18.57 -17.36 -13.82
N GLU A 34 -19.11 -18.56 -14.03
CA GLU A 34 -20.33 -18.80 -14.82
C GLU A 34 -21.57 -18.02 -14.28
N ASN A 35 -21.50 -17.50 -13.06
CA ASN A 35 -22.56 -16.72 -12.42
C ASN A 35 -22.33 -15.20 -12.43
N MET A 36 -21.21 -14.72 -12.97
CA MET A 36 -20.95 -13.28 -13.02
C MET A 36 -21.73 -12.65 -14.18
N ASP A 37 -22.54 -11.62 -13.87
CA ASP A 37 -23.26 -10.95 -14.95
C ASP A 37 -22.29 -10.22 -15.89
N GLN A 38 -22.65 -10.23 -17.18
CA GLN A 38 -21.83 -9.65 -18.25
C GLN A 38 -21.51 -8.18 -17.99
N ARG A 39 -22.39 -7.45 -17.30
CA ARG A 39 -22.20 -6.05 -16.97
C ARG A 39 -21.05 -5.86 -15.97
N THR A 40 -20.93 -6.73 -14.98
CA THR A 40 -19.86 -6.72 -13.97
C THR A 40 -18.50 -7.05 -14.60
N ILE A 41 -18.47 -8.02 -15.51
CA ILE A 41 -17.29 -8.35 -16.30
C ILE A 41 -16.86 -7.15 -17.16
N ASP A 42 -17.80 -6.58 -17.92
CA ASP A 42 -17.55 -5.44 -18.78
C ASP A 42 -17.11 -4.20 -17.99
N GLU A 43 -17.63 -4.03 -16.78
CA GLU A 43 -17.28 -2.93 -15.89
C GLU A 43 -15.89 -3.13 -15.25
N LEU A 44 -15.51 -4.35 -14.88
CA LEU A 44 -14.14 -4.67 -14.41
C LEU A 44 -13.10 -4.52 -15.52
N ILE A 45 -13.40 -5.01 -16.73
CA ILE A 45 -12.56 -4.84 -17.93
C ILE A 45 -12.38 -3.36 -18.24
N ARG A 46 -13.49 -2.61 -18.24
CA ARG A 46 -13.49 -1.18 -18.50
C ARG A 46 -12.75 -0.41 -17.40
N VAL A 47 -12.91 -0.75 -16.13
CA VAL A 47 -12.25 -0.09 -14.99
C VAL A 47 -10.75 -0.36 -14.99
N ALA A 48 -10.31 -1.58 -15.30
CA ALA A 48 -8.89 -1.91 -15.45
C ALA A 48 -8.28 -1.16 -16.66
N ALA A 49 -9.00 -1.11 -17.78
CA ALA A 49 -8.55 -0.43 -19.00
C ALA A 49 -8.56 1.12 -18.90
N LEU A 50 -9.40 1.71 -18.04
CA LEU A 50 -9.50 3.17 -17.88
C LEU A 50 -8.56 3.76 -16.81
N ASN A 51 -8.03 2.95 -15.90
CA ASN A 51 -7.33 3.44 -14.69
C ASN A 51 -5.84 3.07 -14.59
N ASP A 52 -5.19 2.67 -15.70
CA ASP A 52 -3.78 2.21 -15.69
C ASP A 52 -3.52 1.08 -14.66
N ALA A 53 -4.56 0.32 -14.28
CA ALA A 53 -4.37 -0.84 -13.41
C ALA A 53 -3.59 -1.89 -14.20
N PRO A 54 -2.55 -2.51 -13.62
CA PRO A 54 -1.73 -3.45 -14.36
C PRO A 54 -2.61 -4.62 -14.80
N PRO A 55 -2.54 -5.04 -16.06
CA PRO A 55 -3.28 -6.19 -16.57
C PRO A 55 -2.87 -7.52 -15.91
N ASP A 56 -1.80 -7.50 -15.12
CA ASP A 56 -1.24 -8.65 -14.45
C ASP A 56 -2.01 -8.96 -13.16
N ILE A 57 -3.20 -9.54 -13.31
CA ILE A 57 -3.96 -10.24 -12.26
C ILE A 57 -3.30 -11.60 -11.97
N THR A 58 -1.97 -11.72 -12.12
CA THR A 58 -1.29 -13.00 -11.91
C THR A 58 -1.37 -13.37 -10.44
N LEU A 59 -2.24 -14.33 -10.18
CA LEU A 59 -2.35 -15.04 -8.92
C LEU A 59 -1.29 -16.14 -8.82
N VAL A 60 -0.08 -15.83 -9.29
CA VAL A 60 1.04 -16.78 -9.37
C VAL A 60 1.79 -16.76 -8.05
N VAL A 61 1.90 -17.95 -7.46
CA VAL A 61 2.56 -18.18 -6.16
C VAL A 61 3.86 -18.92 -6.41
N GLN A 62 4.94 -18.47 -5.76
CA GLN A 62 6.20 -19.21 -5.78
C GLN A 62 6.05 -20.50 -4.97
N GLN A 63 6.75 -21.57 -5.35
CA GLN A 63 6.61 -22.85 -4.64
C GLN A 63 6.82 -22.74 -3.11
N THR A 64 7.78 -21.94 -2.65
CA THR A 64 8.04 -21.71 -1.23
C THR A 64 6.90 -20.98 -0.51
N GLU A 65 6.29 -19.98 -1.17
CA GLU A 65 5.13 -19.26 -0.66
C GLU A 65 3.90 -20.18 -0.59
N TYR A 66 3.74 -21.06 -1.58
CA TYR A 66 2.68 -22.06 -1.64
C TYR A 66 2.78 -23.08 -0.50
N ASP A 67 3.97 -23.66 -0.30
CA ASP A 67 4.20 -24.65 0.75
C ASP A 67 3.95 -24.06 2.15
N LEU A 68 4.40 -22.82 2.37
CA LEU A 68 4.13 -22.10 3.61
C LEU A 68 2.65 -21.74 3.77
N ALA A 69 1.97 -21.32 2.70
CA ALA A 69 0.53 -21.03 2.74
C ALA A 69 -0.30 -22.27 3.09
N LEU A 70 0.06 -23.45 2.57
CA LEU A 70 -0.55 -24.72 2.98
C LEU A 70 -0.29 -25.03 4.45
N ALA A 71 0.94 -24.84 4.92
CA ALA A 71 1.27 -25.07 6.32
C ALA A 71 0.49 -24.13 7.26
N ILE A 72 0.34 -22.85 6.88
CA ILE A 72 -0.50 -21.87 7.60
C ILE A 72 -1.96 -22.33 7.60
N ARG A 73 -2.50 -22.76 6.45
CA ARG A 73 -3.88 -23.25 6.33
C ARG A 73 -4.13 -24.41 7.29
N GLU A 74 -3.24 -25.40 7.34
CA GLU A 74 -3.38 -26.54 8.24
C GLU A 74 -3.18 -26.17 9.71
N ALA A 75 -2.24 -25.28 10.04
CA ALA A 75 -2.02 -24.81 11.40
C ALA A 75 -3.23 -24.02 11.93
N VAL A 76 -3.82 -23.13 11.12
CA VAL A 76 -5.04 -22.41 11.46
C VAL A 76 -6.23 -23.35 11.68
N ARG A 77 -6.34 -24.43 10.89
CA ARG A 77 -7.39 -25.44 11.07
C ARG A 77 -7.25 -26.23 12.37
N ALA A 78 -6.02 -26.37 12.87
CA ALA A 78 -5.72 -27.09 14.09
C ALA A 78 -5.85 -26.22 15.36
N ASP A 79 -5.85 -24.89 15.24
CA ASP A 79 -6.01 -23.96 16.37
C ASP A 79 -7.47 -23.49 16.48
N ASP A 80 -8.15 -23.98 17.50
CA ASP A 80 -9.55 -23.73 17.81
C ASP A 80 -9.88 -22.28 18.22
N ARG A 81 -8.86 -21.44 18.45
CA ARG A 81 -9.03 -19.99 18.68
C ARG A 81 -9.18 -19.22 17.37
N ILE A 82 -8.72 -19.77 16.25
CA ILE A 82 -8.57 -19.06 14.97
C ILE A 82 -9.68 -19.49 14.01
N ARG A 83 -10.40 -18.52 13.44
CA ARG A 83 -11.36 -18.79 12.35
C ARG A 83 -10.62 -19.14 11.06
N TYR A 84 -11.27 -19.88 10.19
CA TYR A 84 -10.72 -20.20 8.86
C TYR A 84 -10.28 -18.94 8.11
N LEU A 85 -9.09 -19.01 7.53
CA LEU A 85 -8.62 -18.05 6.55
C LEU A 85 -9.01 -18.48 5.14
N THR A 86 -9.22 -17.51 4.26
CA THR A 86 -9.24 -17.78 2.83
C THR A 86 -7.86 -18.20 2.34
N ASP A 87 -7.81 -18.93 1.22
CA ASP A 87 -6.55 -19.32 0.58
C ASP A 87 -5.69 -18.08 0.23
N PHE A 88 -6.34 -16.97 -0.15
CA PHE A 88 -5.68 -15.71 -0.47
C PHE A 88 -5.04 -15.07 0.77
N GLU A 89 -5.73 -15.10 1.91
CA GLU A 89 -5.16 -14.63 3.17
C GLU A 89 -3.98 -15.51 3.63
N CYS A 90 -4.07 -16.83 3.47
CA CYS A 90 -2.96 -17.73 3.75
C CYS A 90 -1.71 -17.36 2.95
N VAL A 91 -1.87 -17.08 1.64
CA VAL A 91 -0.76 -16.62 0.78
C VAL A 91 -0.25 -15.24 1.19
N GLN A 92 -1.13 -14.31 1.57
CA GLN A 92 -0.70 -12.99 2.06
C GLN A 92 0.17 -13.09 3.31
N PHE A 93 -0.20 -13.96 4.27
CA PHE A 93 0.62 -14.24 5.44
C PHE A 93 1.93 -14.93 5.07
N ALA A 94 1.92 -15.90 4.15
CA ALA A 94 3.14 -16.56 3.66
C ALA A 94 4.12 -15.54 3.05
N ILE A 95 3.65 -14.66 2.18
CA ILE A 95 4.46 -13.64 1.49
C ILE A 95 5.02 -12.58 2.44
N SER A 96 4.25 -12.21 3.46
CA SER A 96 4.66 -11.19 4.44
C SER A 96 5.38 -11.77 5.67
N SER A 97 5.55 -13.09 5.73
CA SER A 97 6.31 -13.73 6.79
C SER A 97 7.77 -13.32 6.74
N VAL A 98 8.38 -13.16 7.91
CA VAL A 98 9.83 -12.95 7.99
C VAL A 98 10.52 -14.29 7.77
N HIS A 99 11.70 -14.31 7.14
CA HIS A 99 12.49 -15.54 7.00
C HIS A 99 12.64 -16.23 8.37
N ASN A 100 12.18 -17.48 8.45
CA ASN A 100 12.19 -18.33 9.64
C ASN A 100 11.29 -17.84 10.79
N GLU A 101 10.21 -17.10 10.49
CA GLU A 101 9.18 -16.83 11.49
C GLU A 101 8.55 -18.15 11.98
N PRO A 102 8.54 -18.43 13.29
CA PRO A 102 7.91 -19.65 13.81
C PRO A 102 6.41 -19.69 13.49
N MET A 103 5.88 -20.87 13.17
CA MET A 103 4.46 -21.04 12.85
C MET A 103 3.54 -20.55 13.99
N GLU A 104 3.93 -20.75 15.26
CA GLU A 104 3.18 -20.23 16.41
C GLU A 104 3.06 -18.69 16.39
N SER A 105 4.14 -17.99 16.02
CA SER A 105 4.13 -16.52 15.88
C SER A 105 3.22 -16.08 14.73
N LEU A 106 3.22 -16.83 13.61
CA LEU A 106 2.31 -16.57 12.49
C LEU A 106 0.84 -16.77 12.89
N CYS A 107 0.52 -17.87 13.56
CA CYS A 107 -0.82 -18.15 14.07
C CYS A 107 -1.28 -17.06 15.06
N GLU A 108 -0.40 -16.61 15.96
CA GLU A 108 -0.71 -15.53 16.90
C GLU A 108 -1.00 -14.21 16.16
N ARG A 109 -0.26 -13.87 15.11
CA ARG A 109 -0.56 -12.69 14.27
C ARG A 109 -1.91 -12.83 13.55
N VAL A 110 -2.23 -14.02 13.06
CA VAL A 110 -3.53 -14.30 12.44
C VAL A 110 -4.65 -14.09 13.46
N TYR A 111 -4.52 -14.67 14.66
CA TYR A 111 -5.48 -14.52 15.75
C TYR A 111 -5.69 -13.05 16.14
N GLN A 112 -4.60 -12.29 16.31
CA GLN A 112 -4.64 -10.86 16.63
C GLN A 112 -5.35 -10.06 15.54
N MET A 113 -5.12 -10.36 14.26
CA MET A 113 -5.84 -9.71 13.16
C MET A 113 -7.35 -10.04 13.17
N GLN A 114 -7.75 -11.24 13.58
CA GLN A 114 -9.16 -11.58 13.73
C GLN A 114 -9.80 -10.86 14.92
N CYS A 115 -9.09 -10.76 16.05
CA CYS A 115 -9.53 -9.98 17.20
C CYS A 115 -9.69 -8.50 16.85
N PHE A 116 -8.73 -7.92 16.12
CA PHE A 116 -8.81 -6.55 15.60
C PHE A 116 -10.07 -6.35 14.74
N LYS A 117 -10.33 -7.26 13.79
CA LYS A 117 -11.53 -7.20 12.95
C LYS A 117 -12.81 -7.27 13.79
N ASP A 118 -12.87 -8.11 14.82
CA ASP A 118 -14.03 -8.24 15.70
C ASP A 118 -14.25 -6.98 16.55
N GLU A 119 -13.19 -6.44 17.16
CA GLU A 119 -13.23 -5.23 17.98
C GLU A 119 -13.79 -4.04 17.20
N TYR A 120 -13.34 -3.87 15.95
CA TYR A 120 -13.76 -2.77 15.07
C TYR A 120 -14.97 -3.10 14.18
N LYS A 121 -15.54 -4.30 14.33
CA LYS A 121 -16.70 -4.78 13.55
C LYS A 121 -16.45 -4.68 12.04
N LEU A 122 -15.27 -5.11 11.60
CA LEU A 122 -14.86 -5.14 10.21
C LEU A 122 -15.37 -6.43 9.56
N ASN A 123 -15.97 -6.33 8.39
CA ASN A 123 -16.62 -7.46 7.70
C ASN A 123 -15.94 -7.85 6.38
N ASP A 124 -14.75 -7.29 6.11
CA ASP A 124 -13.97 -7.56 4.90
C ASP A 124 -14.76 -7.40 3.59
N SER A 125 -15.63 -6.38 3.51
CA SER A 125 -16.29 -6.00 2.26
C SER A 125 -15.73 -4.72 1.66
N SER A 126 -15.73 -4.62 0.32
CA SER A 126 -15.35 -3.37 -0.37
C SER A 126 -16.30 -2.22 -0.03
N GLN A 127 -17.59 -2.49 0.15
CA GLN A 127 -18.59 -1.48 0.53
C GLN A 127 -18.28 -0.87 1.90
N GLN A 128 -18.03 -1.70 2.92
CA GLN A 128 -17.65 -1.21 4.25
C GLN A 128 -16.30 -0.48 4.18
N GLY A 129 -15.35 -1.02 3.41
CA GLY A 129 -14.05 -0.40 3.22
C GLY A 129 -14.13 0.99 2.60
N ARG A 130 -14.91 1.16 1.53
CA ARG A 130 -15.17 2.48 0.93
C ARG A 130 -15.73 3.46 1.95
N GLN A 131 -16.75 3.05 2.71
CA GLN A 131 -17.38 3.91 3.70
C GLN A 131 -16.38 4.34 4.78
N LEU A 132 -15.61 3.39 5.34
CA LEU A 132 -14.63 3.70 6.38
C LEU A 132 -13.48 4.57 5.87
N ILE A 133 -13.02 4.39 4.62
CA ILE A 133 -12.02 5.28 4.02
C ILE A 133 -12.61 6.67 3.82
N GLU A 134 -13.86 6.78 3.38
CA GLU A 134 -14.55 8.07 3.25
C GLU A 134 -14.64 8.79 4.61
N ASP A 135 -15.16 8.11 5.63
CA ASP A 135 -15.25 8.63 7.00
C ASP A 135 -13.87 9.01 7.55
N PHE A 136 -12.84 8.21 7.27
CA PHE A 136 -11.46 8.49 7.65
C PHE A 136 -10.92 9.77 7.00
N THR A 137 -11.19 9.99 5.71
CA THR A 137 -10.78 11.24 5.03
C THR A 137 -11.56 12.46 5.49
N LEU A 138 -12.79 12.28 6.00
CA LEU A 138 -13.57 13.34 6.64
C LEU A 138 -13.08 13.62 8.07
N GLN A 139 -12.68 12.58 8.80
CA GLN A 139 -12.10 12.70 10.13
C GLN A 139 -10.73 13.39 10.08
N HIS A 140 -9.87 13.06 9.11
CA HIS A 140 -8.56 13.68 8.93
C HIS A 140 -8.42 14.36 7.54
N PRO A 141 -9.07 15.52 7.31
CA PRO A 141 -9.06 16.19 6.02
C PRO A 141 -7.64 16.50 5.53
N GLY A 142 -7.28 15.97 4.37
CA GLY A 142 -5.99 16.19 3.74
C GLY A 142 -4.83 15.35 4.29
N PHE A 143 -5.07 14.46 5.26
CA PHE A 143 -4.04 13.54 5.75
C PHE A 143 -3.67 12.48 4.70
N LEU A 144 -4.65 11.81 4.10
CA LEU A 144 -4.43 10.90 2.97
C LEU A 144 -4.68 11.67 1.67
N LEU A 145 -3.65 11.78 0.84
CA LEU A 145 -3.70 12.55 -0.40
C LEU A 145 -3.99 11.67 -1.62
N ALA A 146 -3.39 10.48 -1.68
CA ALA A 146 -3.58 9.56 -2.78
C ALA A 146 -3.26 8.10 -2.40
N VAL A 147 -3.89 7.18 -3.12
CA VAL A 147 -3.42 5.81 -3.30
C VAL A 147 -3.22 5.60 -4.79
N GLU A 148 -2.03 5.14 -5.17
CA GLU A 148 -1.64 5.05 -6.57
C GLU A 148 -0.90 3.73 -6.82
N TYR A 149 -0.92 3.29 -8.07
CA TYR A 149 -0.06 2.21 -8.55
C TYR A 149 1.04 2.80 -9.42
N LEU A 150 2.28 2.44 -9.11
CA LEU A 150 3.46 2.87 -9.84
C LEU A 150 3.92 1.74 -10.75
N GLU A 151 3.68 1.89 -12.06
CA GLU A 151 4.01 0.87 -13.05
C GLU A 151 5.53 0.61 -13.15
N THR A 152 6.35 1.66 -13.01
CA THR A 152 7.81 1.56 -13.10
C THR A 152 8.41 0.64 -12.04
N SER A 153 7.88 0.72 -10.82
CA SER A 153 8.32 -0.09 -9.67
C SER A 153 7.39 -1.27 -9.39
N ARG A 154 6.30 -1.40 -10.16
CA ARG A 154 5.24 -2.40 -10.03
C ARG A 154 4.70 -2.50 -8.62
N ASN A 155 4.42 -1.38 -7.97
CA ASN A 155 3.93 -1.43 -6.60
C ASN A 155 2.95 -0.30 -6.27
N TYR A 156 2.23 -0.49 -5.19
CA TYR A 156 1.25 0.49 -4.71
C TYR A 156 1.91 1.45 -3.74
N ILE A 157 1.48 2.71 -3.81
CA ILE A 157 1.99 3.79 -2.98
C ILE A 157 0.85 4.51 -2.27
N SER A 158 1.04 4.78 -0.99
CA SER A 158 0.20 5.72 -0.23
C SER A 158 0.91 7.07 -0.12
N VAL A 159 0.22 8.14 -0.45
CA VAL A 159 0.71 9.51 -0.30
C VAL A 159 -0.05 10.19 0.84
N ARG A 160 0.68 10.70 1.83
CA ARG A 160 0.11 11.29 3.04
C ARG A 160 0.74 12.64 3.36
N ASP A 161 0.07 13.41 4.19
CA ASP A 161 0.54 14.66 4.73
C ASP A 161 0.45 14.71 6.25
N LEU A 162 1.60 14.59 6.91
CA LEU A 162 1.68 14.52 8.37
C LEU A 162 1.16 15.79 9.05
N ALA A 163 1.29 16.97 8.43
CA ALA A 163 0.82 18.20 9.04
C ALA A 163 -0.72 18.32 9.07
N ALA A 164 -1.43 17.53 8.26
CA ALA A 164 -2.89 17.43 8.27
C ALA A 164 -3.42 16.37 9.26
N PHE A 165 -2.55 15.60 9.90
CA PHE A 165 -2.97 14.61 10.89
C PHE A 165 -3.21 15.28 12.25
N ASP A 166 -4.45 15.29 12.72
CA ASP A 166 -4.81 15.71 14.07
C ASP A 166 -5.20 14.48 14.92
N PRO A 167 -4.31 13.95 15.78
CA PRO A 167 -4.63 12.82 16.64
C PRO A 167 -5.62 13.17 17.76
N CYS A 168 -5.76 14.45 18.14
CA CYS A 168 -6.56 14.87 19.28
C CYS A 168 -8.07 14.67 19.06
N ILE A 169 -8.51 14.49 17.81
CA ILE A 169 -9.91 14.24 17.50
C ILE A 169 -10.34 12.80 17.81
N ILE A 170 -9.41 11.87 18.03
CA ILE A 170 -9.72 10.45 18.25
C ILE A 170 -9.96 10.21 19.75
N LYS A 171 -11.22 10.31 20.18
CA LYS A 171 -11.60 10.22 21.61
C LYS A 171 -12.60 9.11 21.90
N THR A 172 -13.49 8.82 20.96
CA THR A 172 -14.58 7.84 21.16
C THR A 172 -14.27 6.51 20.47
N ALA A 173 -14.95 5.44 20.88
CA ALA A 173 -14.83 4.13 20.23
C ALA A 173 -15.18 4.19 18.73
N GLU A 174 -16.16 5.01 18.34
CA GLU A 174 -16.51 5.23 16.94
C GLU A 174 -15.39 5.92 16.17
N GLN A 175 -14.76 6.94 16.75
CA GLN A 175 -13.63 7.62 16.11
C GLN A 175 -12.41 6.70 15.97
N TRP A 176 -12.16 5.82 16.95
CA TRP A 176 -11.16 4.76 16.85
C TRP A 176 -11.46 3.79 15.71
N ARG A 177 -12.72 3.38 15.56
CA ARG A 177 -13.17 2.53 14.46
C ARG A 177 -12.97 3.19 13.11
N ILE A 178 -13.30 4.48 12.98
CA ILE A 178 -13.06 5.24 11.75
C ILE A 178 -11.56 5.29 11.44
N PHE A 179 -10.74 5.65 12.44
CA PHE A 179 -9.30 5.78 12.26
C PHE A 179 -8.63 4.44 11.88
N LEU A 180 -8.72 3.43 12.75
CA LEU A 180 -8.04 2.15 12.56
C LEU A 180 -8.70 1.29 11.48
N GLY A 181 -10.03 1.29 11.41
CA GLY A 181 -10.77 0.60 10.34
C GLY A 181 -10.51 1.23 8.98
N GLY A 182 -10.58 2.56 8.88
CA GLY A 182 -10.24 3.28 7.64
C GLY A 182 -8.80 3.02 7.21
N PHE A 183 -7.85 3.10 8.15
CA PHE A 183 -6.44 2.82 7.85
C PHE A 183 -6.21 1.36 7.45
N PHE A 184 -6.87 0.39 8.09
CA PHE A 184 -6.86 -1.02 7.68
C PHE A 184 -7.31 -1.18 6.23
N TYR A 185 -8.44 -0.57 5.83
CA TYR A 185 -8.92 -0.67 4.46
C TYR A 185 -8.04 0.08 3.45
N VAL A 186 -7.36 1.16 3.85
CA VAL A 186 -6.29 1.76 3.03
C VAL A 186 -5.18 0.73 2.80
N LEU A 187 -4.70 0.03 3.83
CA LEU A 187 -3.70 -1.02 3.68
C LEU A 187 -4.19 -2.16 2.77
N GLN A 188 -5.46 -2.54 2.85
CA GLN A 188 -6.04 -3.54 1.97
C GLN A 188 -6.05 -3.07 0.51
N SER A 189 -6.39 -1.81 0.26
CA SER A 189 -6.36 -1.22 -1.09
C SER A 189 -4.96 -1.21 -1.72
N LEU A 190 -3.89 -1.28 -0.91
CA LEU A 190 -2.50 -1.31 -1.39
C LEU A 190 -1.96 -2.73 -1.57
N ASN A 191 -2.78 -3.77 -1.32
CA ASN A 191 -2.44 -5.18 -1.53
C ASN A 191 -3.54 -5.92 -2.32
N PRO A 192 -3.91 -5.47 -3.53
CA PRO A 192 -5.03 -6.07 -4.25
C PRO A 192 -4.70 -7.42 -4.90
N ASN A 193 -3.43 -7.76 -5.10
CA ASN A 193 -3.02 -9.02 -5.72
C ASN A 193 -1.69 -9.56 -5.17
N ILE A 194 -1.40 -10.83 -5.45
CA ILE A 194 -0.22 -11.55 -4.93
C ILE A 194 1.09 -10.88 -5.36
N MET A 195 1.15 -10.40 -6.60
CA MET A 195 2.29 -9.67 -7.14
C MET A 195 2.59 -8.40 -6.30
N SER A 196 1.57 -7.59 -6.02
CA SER A 196 1.69 -6.38 -5.20
C SER A 196 2.12 -6.65 -3.77
N MET A 197 1.64 -7.75 -3.16
CA MET A 197 2.06 -8.18 -1.83
C MET A 197 3.56 -8.53 -1.80
N ARG A 198 4.05 -9.15 -2.89
CA ARG A 198 5.46 -9.54 -3.03
C ARG A 198 6.37 -8.33 -3.22
N HIS A 199 6.01 -7.39 -4.09
CA HIS A 199 6.79 -6.16 -4.28
C HIS A 199 6.69 -5.20 -3.08
N GLY A 200 5.65 -5.35 -2.27
CA GLY A 200 5.41 -4.54 -1.08
C GLY A 200 4.96 -3.11 -1.41
N MET A 201 4.42 -2.43 -0.42
CA MET A 201 3.95 -1.05 -0.57
C MET A 201 5.07 -0.04 -0.32
N SER A 202 5.07 1.04 -1.10
CA SER A 202 5.85 2.25 -0.79
C SER A 202 4.96 3.26 -0.07
N SER A 203 5.56 4.20 0.65
CA SER A 203 4.82 5.36 1.14
C SER A 203 5.59 6.65 0.96
N MET A 204 4.87 7.73 0.64
CA MET A 204 5.36 9.10 0.65
C MET A 204 4.60 9.87 1.72
N THR A 205 5.33 10.53 2.61
CA THR A 205 4.74 11.34 3.69
C THR A 205 5.34 12.73 3.65
N GLU A 206 4.54 13.72 3.27
CA GLU A 206 4.87 15.13 3.40
C GLU A 206 4.98 15.50 4.87
N CYS A 207 6.06 16.19 5.22
CA CYS A 207 6.37 16.60 6.57
C CYS A 207 6.51 18.11 6.70
N LEU A 208 6.37 18.87 5.61
CA LEU A 208 6.33 20.32 5.65
C LEU A 208 5.13 20.78 6.48
N GLY A 209 5.40 21.60 7.50
CA GLY A 209 4.39 22.06 8.46
C GLY A 209 4.11 21.10 9.62
N ALA A 210 4.73 19.92 9.66
CA ALA A 210 4.54 19.00 10.78
C ALA A 210 5.07 19.61 12.09
N SER A 211 4.30 19.41 13.17
CA SER A 211 4.56 19.94 14.50
C SER A 211 4.27 18.89 15.58
N PHE A 212 4.56 19.21 16.84
CA PHE A 212 4.22 18.32 17.96
C PHE A 212 2.71 18.13 18.15
N ALA A 213 1.87 19.02 17.63
CA ALA A 213 0.42 18.85 17.65
C ALA A 213 -0.04 17.67 16.77
N ASN A 214 0.77 17.25 15.79
CA ASN A 214 0.50 16.11 14.93
C ASN A 214 0.93 14.78 15.58
N TYR A 215 1.31 14.78 16.86
CA TYR A 215 1.78 13.60 17.56
C TYR A 215 1.01 13.34 18.85
N ASP A 216 0.58 12.10 19.01
CA ASP A 216 0.05 11.55 20.25
C ASP A 216 0.60 10.13 20.43
N SER A 217 1.34 9.90 21.51
CA SER A 217 2.00 8.61 21.74
C SER A 217 1.00 7.47 21.92
N HIS A 218 -0.15 7.73 22.52
CA HIS A 218 -1.18 6.72 22.73
C HIS A 218 -1.84 6.34 21.39
N VAL A 219 -2.08 7.31 20.50
CA VAL A 219 -2.60 6.99 19.16
C VAL A 219 -1.66 6.12 18.36
N TYR A 220 -0.39 6.45 18.46
CA TYR A 220 0.67 5.76 17.76
C TYR A 220 0.97 4.37 18.32
N ASP A 221 0.92 4.21 19.65
CA ASP A 221 1.00 2.93 20.34
C ASP A 221 -0.14 1.99 19.91
N ARG A 222 -1.39 2.46 19.96
CA ARG A 222 -2.56 1.68 19.51
C ARG A 222 -2.46 1.28 18.05
N LEU A 223 -2.15 2.22 17.15
CA LEU A 223 -1.96 1.91 15.73
C LEU A 223 -0.91 0.81 15.51
N LEU A 224 0.20 0.88 16.24
CA LEU A 224 1.25 -0.12 16.14
C LEU A 224 0.80 -1.49 16.65
N HIS A 225 0.28 -1.53 17.88
CA HIS A 225 -0.01 -2.76 18.61
C HIS A 225 -1.28 -3.47 18.15
N GLU A 226 -2.31 -2.71 17.78
CA GLU A 226 -3.61 -3.29 17.42
C GLU A 226 -3.69 -3.63 15.93
N LEU A 227 -2.92 -2.94 15.07
CA LEU A 227 -2.97 -3.13 13.62
C LEU A 227 -1.62 -3.48 13.00
N LEU A 228 -0.64 -2.57 13.06
CA LEU A 228 0.55 -2.67 12.21
C LEU A 228 1.45 -3.87 12.51
N ARG A 229 1.51 -4.32 13.76
CA ARG A 229 2.33 -5.45 14.18
C ARG A 229 1.82 -6.78 13.62
N SER A 230 0.50 -6.93 13.53
CA SER A 230 -0.14 -8.19 13.13
C SER A 230 -0.50 -8.21 11.64
N TYR A 231 -0.71 -7.04 11.03
CA TYR A 231 -1.12 -6.93 9.62
C TYR A 231 -0.09 -7.54 8.66
N PRO A 232 -0.50 -8.44 7.75
CA PRO A 232 0.40 -9.09 6.79
C PRO A 232 0.73 -8.14 5.62
N LYS A 233 1.76 -7.30 5.81
CA LYS A 233 2.30 -6.40 4.78
C LYS A 233 3.81 -6.56 4.58
N ASN A 234 4.23 -6.37 3.35
CA ASN A 234 5.61 -6.03 3.02
C ASN A 234 5.71 -4.52 2.78
N SER A 235 6.64 -3.86 3.48
CA SER A 235 7.01 -2.47 3.20
C SER A 235 8.30 -2.45 2.38
N ARG A 236 8.27 -1.72 1.27
CA ARG A 236 9.41 -1.57 0.36
C ARG A 236 10.30 -0.41 0.81
N GLU A 237 9.71 0.77 0.88
CA GLU A 237 10.41 2.02 1.21
C GLU A 237 9.41 3.04 1.77
N SER A 238 9.92 4.02 2.51
CA SER A 238 9.12 5.12 3.05
C SER A 238 9.89 6.42 2.91
N PHE A 239 9.39 7.29 2.04
CA PHE A 239 9.93 8.61 1.78
C PHE A 239 9.26 9.63 2.70
N PHE A 240 10.06 10.33 3.48
CA PHE A 240 9.62 11.45 4.31
C PHE A 240 10.08 12.73 3.64
N LEU A 241 9.16 13.34 2.91
CA LEU A 241 9.44 14.51 2.08
C LEU A 241 9.52 15.75 2.96
N ASN A 242 10.46 16.65 2.65
CA ASN A 242 10.62 17.93 3.35
C ASN A 242 10.63 17.80 4.89
N SER A 243 11.17 16.70 5.42
CA SER A 243 11.17 16.41 6.86
C SER A 243 11.92 17.47 7.67
N ASN A 244 11.19 18.18 8.52
CA ASN A 244 11.75 19.14 9.46
C ASN A 244 12.29 18.43 10.74
N SER A 245 12.92 19.19 11.64
CA SER A 245 13.50 18.63 12.87
C SER A 245 12.46 17.95 13.77
N VAL A 246 11.21 18.44 13.79
CA VAL A 246 10.14 17.82 14.58
C VAL A 246 9.77 16.47 13.99
N ALA A 247 9.49 16.39 12.68
CA ALA A 247 9.19 15.12 12.01
C ALA A 247 10.32 14.09 12.20
N ASN A 248 11.58 14.51 12.06
CA ASN A 248 12.74 13.63 12.28
C ASN A 248 12.84 13.12 13.72
N PHE A 249 12.52 13.98 14.71
CA PHE A 249 12.45 13.58 16.11
C PHE A 249 11.34 12.55 16.34
N LEU A 250 10.11 12.81 15.85
CA LEU A 250 8.98 11.88 15.99
C LEU A 250 9.28 10.52 15.35
N LEU A 251 9.86 10.50 14.15
CA LEU A 251 10.27 9.27 13.49
C LEU A 251 11.36 8.52 14.26
N SER A 252 12.24 9.23 14.96
CA SER A 252 13.28 8.61 15.79
C SER A 252 12.69 7.93 17.03
N LEU A 253 11.59 8.47 17.60
CA LEU A 253 10.84 7.80 18.67
C LEU A 253 10.16 6.51 18.19
N TRP A 254 9.80 6.44 16.92
CA TRP A 254 9.07 5.32 16.31
C TRP A 254 9.97 4.15 15.93
N LYS A 255 11.18 4.43 15.43
CA LYS A 255 12.11 3.41 14.92
C LYS A 255 12.34 2.21 15.86
N PRO A 256 12.49 2.36 17.19
CA PRO A 256 12.73 1.22 18.09
C PRO A 256 11.64 0.15 18.08
N PHE A 257 10.42 0.50 17.68
CA PHE A 257 9.27 -0.40 17.69
C PHE A 257 8.96 -0.99 16.30
N LEU A 258 9.73 -0.62 15.28
CA LEU A 258 9.54 -1.09 13.91
C LEU A 258 10.57 -2.17 13.55
N PRO A 259 10.21 -3.16 12.70
CA PRO A 259 11.17 -4.14 12.20
C PRO A 259 12.34 -3.45 11.50
N GLU A 260 13.56 -3.97 11.69
CA GLU A 260 14.78 -3.38 11.11
C GLU A 260 14.69 -3.20 9.58
N LYS A 261 14.09 -4.16 8.87
CA LYS A 261 13.83 -4.07 7.42
C LYS A 261 13.04 -2.81 7.06
N VAL A 262 12.03 -2.44 7.85
CA VAL A 262 11.21 -1.24 7.62
C VAL A 262 12.03 0.02 7.88
N VAL A 263 12.77 0.06 8.99
CA VAL A 263 13.62 1.21 9.35
C VAL A 263 14.70 1.48 8.30
N ARG A 264 15.32 0.44 7.74
CA ARG A 264 16.32 0.57 6.67
C ARG A 264 15.73 1.15 5.37
N GLY A 265 14.42 1.02 5.16
CA GLY A 265 13.72 1.60 4.02
C GLY A 265 13.33 3.07 4.18
N PHE A 266 13.66 3.72 5.31
CA PHE A 266 13.32 5.12 5.56
C PHE A 266 14.28 6.07 4.83
N GLN A 267 13.71 6.97 4.04
CA GLN A 267 14.44 8.05 3.38
C GLN A 267 13.95 9.40 3.91
N LEU A 268 14.75 10.01 4.78
CA LEU A 268 14.43 11.31 5.41
C LEU A 268 14.92 12.46 4.53
N GLY A 269 14.17 13.56 4.52
CA GLY A 269 14.52 14.78 3.79
C GLY A 269 14.45 14.62 2.27
N HIS A 270 13.80 13.57 1.79
CA HIS A 270 13.68 13.29 0.36
C HIS A 270 12.97 14.44 -0.36
N LYS A 271 13.34 14.67 -1.62
CA LYS A 271 12.78 15.72 -2.47
C LYS A 271 12.22 15.07 -3.73
N VAL A 272 11.10 15.59 -4.21
CA VAL A 272 10.55 15.16 -5.49
C VAL A 272 11.20 16.02 -6.57
N ASP A 273 11.82 15.38 -7.56
CA ASP A 273 12.51 16.06 -8.65
C ASP A 273 11.59 17.09 -9.33
N GLY A 274 12.07 18.33 -9.44
CA GLY A 274 11.32 19.44 -10.03
C GLY A 274 10.26 20.08 -9.12
N HIS A 275 10.15 19.62 -7.88
CA HIS A 275 9.25 20.17 -6.85
C HIS A 275 9.98 20.43 -5.53
N GLU A 276 11.24 20.86 -5.61
CA GLU A 276 12.09 21.03 -4.45
C GLU A 276 11.58 22.17 -3.55
N GLY A 277 11.15 21.82 -2.32
CA GLY A 277 10.66 22.78 -1.34
C GLY A 277 9.20 23.20 -1.53
N GLU A 278 8.53 22.68 -2.57
CA GLU A 278 7.09 22.79 -2.71
C GLU A 278 6.38 21.70 -1.89
N SER A 279 5.19 22.04 -1.40
CA SER A 279 4.33 21.09 -0.70
C SER A 279 3.68 20.16 -1.73
N ILE A 280 3.85 18.85 -1.60
CA ILE A 280 3.21 17.90 -2.53
C ILE A 280 1.68 17.99 -2.54
N ARG A 281 1.05 18.57 -1.49
CA ARG A 281 -0.39 18.90 -1.50
C ARG A 281 -0.79 19.64 -2.78
N GLN A 282 0.05 20.54 -3.28
CA GLN A 282 -0.26 21.34 -4.47
C GLN A 282 -0.39 20.48 -5.73
N LEU A 283 0.23 19.29 -5.76
CA LEU A 283 0.13 18.34 -6.87
C LEU A 283 -1.10 17.45 -6.74
N TYR A 284 -1.39 17.01 -5.51
CA TYR A 284 -2.45 16.02 -5.27
C TYR A 284 -3.83 16.65 -4.99
N GLN A 285 -3.92 17.91 -4.57
CA GLN A 285 -5.18 18.60 -4.26
C GLN A 285 -5.78 19.38 -5.44
N GLN A 286 -5.33 19.12 -6.67
CA GLN A 286 -5.88 19.74 -7.87
C GLN A 286 -7.04 18.91 -8.46
N PRO A 287 -8.07 19.57 -9.03
CA PRO A 287 -8.27 21.02 -9.12
C PRO A 287 -8.82 21.63 -7.82
N SER A 288 -9.28 20.80 -6.88
CA SER A 288 -9.72 21.23 -5.55
C SER A 288 -9.57 20.08 -4.55
N PRO A 289 -9.46 20.36 -3.24
CA PRO A 289 -9.36 19.32 -2.22
C PRO A 289 -10.50 18.30 -2.26
N GLU A 290 -11.73 18.75 -2.53
CA GLU A 290 -12.90 17.87 -2.60
C GLU A 290 -12.86 16.95 -3.83
N ALA A 291 -12.49 17.49 -5.01
CA ALA A 291 -12.33 16.67 -6.22
C ALA A 291 -11.22 15.62 -6.03
N SER A 292 -10.12 16.00 -5.38
CA SER A 292 -9.03 15.08 -5.05
C SER A 292 -9.43 14.02 -4.04
N ARG A 293 -10.21 14.38 -3.01
CA ARG A 293 -10.78 13.42 -2.06
C ARG A 293 -11.68 12.41 -2.77
N GLN A 294 -12.59 12.87 -3.64
CA GLN A 294 -13.45 11.98 -4.42
C GLN A 294 -12.64 11.04 -5.33
N LYS A 295 -11.58 11.54 -5.98
CA LYS A 295 -10.65 10.73 -6.77
C LYS A 295 -9.94 9.68 -5.91
N LEU A 296 -9.45 10.06 -4.73
CA LEU A 296 -8.83 9.15 -3.76
C LEU A 296 -9.79 8.02 -3.35
N ILE A 297 -11.02 8.37 -2.92
CA ILE A 297 -12.03 7.39 -2.52
C ILE A 297 -12.37 6.45 -3.67
N HIS A 298 -12.54 6.99 -4.87
CA HIS A 298 -12.81 6.19 -6.07
C HIS A 298 -11.67 5.19 -6.33
N LYS A 299 -10.42 5.64 -6.36
CA LYS A 299 -9.25 4.77 -6.60
C LYS A 299 -9.09 3.70 -5.53
N ALA A 300 -9.17 4.08 -4.25
CA ALA A 300 -9.10 3.14 -3.14
C ALA A 300 -10.20 2.06 -3.24
N ASN A 301 -11.42 2.47 -3.60
CA ASN A 301 -12.53 1.54 -3.82
C ASN A 301 -12.25 0.57 -4.99
N VAL A 302 -11.72 1.05 -6.11
CA VAL A 302 -11.34 0.20 -7.25
C VAL A 302 -10.33 -0.88 -6.81
N PHE A 303 -9.29 -0.50 -6.06
CA PHE A 303 -8.30 -1.46 -5.58
C PHE A 303 -8.88 -2.42 -4.53
N LEU A 304 -9.77 -1.96 -3.65
CA LEU A 304 -10.49 -2.83 -2.71
C LEU A 304 -11.37 -3.85 -3.43
N HIS A 305 -12.12 -3.45 -4.46
CA HIS A 305 -12.91 -4.38 -5.26
C HIS A 305 -12.03 -5.42 -5.93
N LEU A 306 -10.90 -5.02 -6.54
CA LEU A 306 -9.95 -5.95 -7.13
C LEU A 306 -9.41 -6.93 -6.08
N ARG A 307 -9.08 -6.45 -4.88
CA ARG A 307 -8.63 -7.29 -3.78
C ARG A 307 -9.65 -8.35 -3.43
N TYR A 308 -10.89 -7.95 -3.12
CA TYR A 308 -11.91 -8.88 -2.65
C TYR A 308 -12.41 -9.82 -3.74
N TYR A 309 -12.39 -9.37 -5.00
CA TYR A 309 -12.55 -10.25 -6.15
C TYR A 309 -11.49 -11.35 -6.16
N ASN A 310 -10.20 -10.97 -6.12
CA ASN A 310 -9.09 -11.92 -6.09
C ASN A 310 -9.16 -12.87 -4.88
N GLN A 311 -9.54 -12.37 -3.72
CA GLN A 311 -9.74 -13.19 -2.52
C GLN A 311 -10.85 -14.24 -2.69
N THR A 312 -11.89 -13.92 -3.47
CA THR A 312 -13.01 -14.84 -3.73
C THR A 312 -12.63 -15.92 -4.74
N ILE A 313 -11.92 -15.57 -5.81
CA ILE A 313 -11.60 -16.50 -6.90
C ILE A 313 -10.30 -17.29 -6.68
N PHE A 314 -9.41 -16.82 -5.80
CA PHE A 314 -8.13 -17.47 -5.57
C PHE A 314 -8.29 -18.75 -4.75
N SER A 315 -7.72 -19.84 -5.25
CA SER A 315 -7.65 -21.12 -4.56
C SER A 315 -6.24 -21.69 -4.67
N LEU A 316 -5.68 -22.16 -3.56
CA LEU A 316 -4.39 -22.86 -3.51
C LEU A 316 -4.45 -24.15 -4.33
N ASP A 317 -5.60 -24.83 -4.35
CA ASP A 317 -5.73 -26.10 -5.03
C ASP A 317 -5.70 -25.95 -6.58
N HIS A 318 -5.94 -24.74 -7.08
CA HIS A 318 -6.01 -24.42 -8.52
C HIS A 318 -4.99 -23.35 -8.96
N CYS A 319 -4.09 -22.91 -8.09
CA CYS A 319 -3.18 -21.82 -8.41
C CYS A 319 -2.09 -22.24 -9.42
N ILE A 320 -1.68 -21.31 -10.28
CA ILE A 320 -0.52 -21.48 -11.16
C ILE A 320 0.75 -21.34 -10.31
N ARG A 321 1.65 -22.33 -10.45
CA ARG A 321 2.91 -22.42 -9.70
C ARG A 321 4.07 -22.17 -10.64
N VAL A 322 5.08 -21.45 -10.16
CA VAL A 322 6.33 -21.13 -10.88
C VAL A 322 7.54 -21.39 -10.00
#